data_AF-A0A258D016-F1
#
_entry.id   AF-A0A258D016-F1
#
_cell.length_a   1.000
_cell.length_b   1.000
_cell.length_c   1.000
_cell.angle_alpha   90.00
_cell.angle_beta   90.00
_cell.angle_gamma   90.00
#
_symmetry.space_group_name_H-M   'P 1'
#
loop_
_entity.id
_entity.type
_entity.pdbx_description
1 polymer ?
#
loop_
_entity_poly.entity_id
_entity_poly.type
_entity_poly.pdbx_seq_one_letter_code
_entity_poly.pdbx_strand_id
1 'polypeptide(L)'
;RLQRDTDRLTNLEKLRQSLNPERPLELGFALVRKGDGTLARSAGDLASGERVNLKFKSGDRDAVIDGEGGFVPPPPTSAPAPKPRAKPAAPPAGQGDLF
;
A
#
# COMPACT_ATOMS: atom_id res chain seq x y z
N ARG A 1 -9.01 39.27 21.08
CA ARG A 1 -7.71 38.63 21.40
C ARG A 1 -7.83 37.12 21.25
N LEU A 2 -8.72 36.48 22.01
CA LEU A 2 -9.06 35.05 21.92
C LEU A 2 -9.13 34.48 20.49
N GLN A 3 -9.84 35.14 19.57
CA GLN A 3 -9.96 34.66 18.18
C GLN A 3 -8.60 34.51 17.46
N ARG A 4 -7.70 35.49 17.63
CA ARG A 4 -6.36 35.45 17.02
C ARG A 4 -5.49 34.36 17.63
N ASP A 5 -5.68 34.08 18.91
CA ASP A 5 -4.95 33.02 19.61
C ASP A 5 -5.43 31.65 19.14
N THR A 6 -6.74 31.48 18.90
CA THR A 6 -7.34 30.28 18.31
C THR A 6 -6.84 30.05 16.87
N ASP A 7 -6.78 31.10 16.05
CA ASP A 7 -6.29 31.01 14.68
C ASP A 7 -4.80 30.60 14.65
N ARG A 8 -4.01 31.13 15.60
CA ARG A 8 -2.59 30.82 15.73
C ARG A 8 -2.37 29.37 16.18
N LEU A 9 -3.15 28.89 17.14
CA LEU A 9 -3.16 27.47 17.56
C LEU A 9 -3.54 26.56 16.39
N THR A 10 -4.57 26.91 15.63
CA THR A 10 -5.03 26.13 14.49
C THR A 10 -3.97 26.03 13.40
N ASN A 11 -3.25 27.12 13.12
CA ASN A 11 -2.15 27.10 12.16
C ASN A 11 -0.94 26.28 12.64
N LEU A 12 -0.61 26.34 13.93
CA LEU A 12 0.45 25.51 14.51
C LEU A 12 0.10 24.02 14.46
N GLU A 13 -1.16 23.67 14.73
CA GLU A 13 -1.63 22.28 14.64
C GLU A 13 -1.56 21.76 13.20
N LYS A 14 -1.99 22.56 12.21
CA LYS A 14 -1.85 22.23 10.78
C LYS A 14 -0.41 22.03 10.35
N LEU A 15 0.51 22.87 10.85
CA LEU A 15 1.94 22.76 10.56
C LEU A 15 2.55 21.53 11.23
N ARG A 16 2.12 21.20 12.45
CA ARG A 16 2.53 19.97 13.15
C ARG A 16 2.02 18.72 12.44
N GLN A 17 0.82 18.76 11.85
CA GLN A 17 0.27 17.66 11.04
C GLN A 17 0.98 17.50 9.69
N SER A 18 1.42 18.59 9.05
CA SER A 18 2.19 18.52 7.79
C SER A 18 3.64 18.12 8.01
N LEU A 19 4.22 18.48 9.15
CA LEU A 19 5.57 18.10 9.58
C LEU A 19 5.63 16.75 10.29
N ASN A 20 4.50 16.07 10.51
CA ASN A 20 4.48 14.70 11.03
C ASN A 20 4.95 13.75 9.93
N PRO A 21 6.21 13.26 9.98
CA PRO A 21 6.83 12.43 8.94
C PRO A 21 6.39 10.96 9.07
N GLU A 22 5.25 10.68 9.71
CA GLU A 22 4.75 9.33 9.96
C GLU A 22 3.77 8.84 8.88
N ARG A 23 3.45 9.68 7.88
CA ARG A 23 2.63 9.27 6.72
C ARG A 23 3.16 8.02 5.97
N PRO A 24 4.46 7.65 5.99
CA PRO A 24 4.86 6.37 5.41
C PRO A 24 4.43 5.16 6.26
N LEU A 25 4.30 5.26 7.60
CA LEU A 25 4.06 4.07 8.41
C LEU A 25 2.64 3.48 8.31
N GLU A 26 1.68 4.21 7.73
CA GLU A 26 0.32 3.69 7.48
C GLU A 26 0.18 2.97 6.12
N LEU A 27 1.20 3.06 5.26
CA LEU A 27 1.20 2.46 3.92
C LEU A 27 1.92 1.09 3.86
N GLY A 28 2.36 0.56 5.01
CA GLY A 28 3.08 -0.72 5.08
C GLY A 28 4.60 -0.63 4.96
N PHE A 29 5.19 0.54 5.23
CA PHE A 29 6.64 0.72 5.22
C PHE A 29 7.30 0.11 6.48
N ALA A 30 8.53 -0.38 6.31
CA ALA A 30 9.34 -0.96 7.37
C ALA A 30 10.64 -0.17 7.58
N LEU A 31 11.08 -0.05 8.82
CA LEU A 31 12.43 0.41 9.15
C LEU A 31 13.39 -0.77 9.06
N VAL A 32 14.42 -0.66 8.23
CA VAL A 32 15.42 -1.72 8.04
C VAL A 32 16.60 -1.46 8.98
N ARG A 33 16.81 -2.39 9.92
CA ARG A 33 17.99 -2.40 10.80
C ARG A 33 18.94 -3.49 10.35
N LYS A 34 20.22 -3.18 10.34
CA LYS A 34 21.30 -4.12 10.07
C LYS A 34 21.53 -5.04 11.26
N GLY A 35 22.30 -6.11 11.07
CA GLY A 35 22.66 -7.05 12.13
C GLY A 35 23.44 -6.40 13.29
N ASP A 36 24.08 -5.26 13.05
CA ASP A 36 24.78 -4.46 14.08
C ASP A 36 23.85 -3.50 14.86
N GLY A 37 22.55 -3.48 14.53
CA GLY A 37 21.55 -2.61 15.14
C GLY A 37 21.48 -1.20 14.55
N THR A 38 22.31 -0.87 13.56
CA THR A 38 22.25 0.42 12.86
C THR A 38 21.11 0.45 11.85
N LEU A 39 20.58 1.64 11.56
CA LEU A 39 19.51 1.81 10.59
C LEU A 39 20.09 1.97 9.18
N ALA A 40 19.65 1.14 8.24
CA ALA A 40 19.96 1.34 6.83
C ALA A 40 19.16 2.54 6.30
N ARG A 41 19.87 3.58 5.85
CA ARG A 41 19.26 4.83 5.35
C ARG A 41 19.07 4.81 3.84
N SER A 42 19.81 3.97 3.14
CA SER A 42 19.70 3.76 1.70
C SER A 42 19.89 2.28 1.34
N ALA A 43 19.41 1.88 0.17
CA ALA A 43 19.60 0.51 -0.34
C ALA A 43 21.08 0.17 -0.59
N GLY A 44 21.90 1.18 -0.93
CA GLY A 44 23.34 1.00 -1.15
C GLY A 44 24.13 0.74 0.13
N ASP A 45 23.53 0.98 1.30
CA ASP A 45 24.15 0.67 2.58
C ASP A 45 24.07 -0.84 2.91
N LEU A 46 23.30 -1.61 2.16
CA LEU A 46 23.02 -3.02 2.41
C LEU A 46 23.81 -3.92 1.45
N ALA A 47 24.41 -4.96 1.99
CA ALA A 47 25.11 -5.97 1.21
C ALA A 47 24.21 -7.18 0.90
N SER A 48 24.52 -7.85 -0.19
CA SER A 48 23.91 -9.13 -0.55
C SER A 48 24.22 -10.21 0.49
N GLY A 49 23.20 -10.96 0.90
CA GLY A 49 23.28 -11.94 1.98
C GLY A 49 23.26 -11.34 3.38
N GLU A 50 23.12 -10.03 3.52
CA GLU A 50 23.10 -9.36 4.83
C GLU A 50 21.79 -9.66 5.57
N ARG A 51 21.90 -10.08 6.84
CA ARG A 51 20.74 -10.23 7.73
C ARG A 51 20.30 -8.87 8.25
N VAL A 52 19.01 -8.60 8.07
CA VAL A 52 18.37 -7.37 8.52
C VAL A 52 17.13 -7.67 9.34
N ASN A 53 16.78 -6.74 10.23
CA ASN A 53 15.54 -6.75 10.96
C ASN A 53 14.63 -5.64 10.42
N LEU A 54 13.46 -6.02 9.95
CA LEU A 54 12.42 -5.11 9.47
C LEU A 54 11.45 -4.83 10.61
N LYS A 55 11.45 -3.59 11.06
CA LYS A 55 10.52 -3.09 12.08
C LYS A 55 9.30 -2.48 11.40
N PHE A 56 8.15 -3.12 11.57
CA PHE A 56 6.85 -2.62 11.15
C PHE A 56 6.10 -2.01 12.33
N LYS A 57 4.99 -1.32 12.06
CA LYS A 57 4.05 -0.88 13.12
C LYS A 57 3.52 -2.05 13.94
N SER A 58 3.33 -3.21 13.31
CA SER A 58 2.78 -4.43 13.92
C SER A 58 3.86 -5.48 14.24
N GLY A 59 5.02 -5.04 14.73
CA GLY A 59 6.09 -5.94 15.19
C GLY A 59 7.31 -5.98 14.28
N ASP A 60 8.27 -6.79 14.67
CA ASP A 60 9.59 -6.90 14.04
C ASP A 60 9.72 -8.26 13.32
N ARG A 61 10.42 -8.31 12.18
CA ARG A 61 10.64 -9.52 11.39
C ARG A 61 12.04 -9.57 10.81
N ASP A 62 12.72 -10.69 10.94
CA ASP A 62 14.03 -10.89 10.33
C ASP A 62 13.92 -11.25 8.83
N ALA A 63 14.83 -10.73 8.03
CA ALA A 63 14.99 -11.05 6.61
C ALA A 63 16.47 -11.05 6.19
N VAL A 64 16.72 -11.51 4.98
CA VAL A 64 18.03 -11.48 4.33
C VAL A 64 17.90 -10.64 3.06
N ILE A 65 18.85 -9.75 2.82
CA ILE A 65 18.89 -8.95 1.58
C ILE A 65 19.44 -9.84 0.47
N ASP A 66 18.60 -10.16 -0.52
CA ASP A 66 19.08 -10.88 -1.69
C ASP A 66 19.94 -9.97 -2.57
N GLY A 67 21.07 -10.50 -3.03
CA GLY A 67 21.95 -9.80 -3.96
C GLY A 67 21.55 -10.01 -5.40
N GLU A 68 21.55 -8.93 -6.17
CA GLU A 68 21.43 -8.87 -7.64
C GLU A 68 20.83 -10.15 -8.26
N GLY A 69 19.54 -10.39 -8.01
CA GLY A 69 18.99 -11.71 -8.26
C GLY A 69 17.49 -11.80 -8.02
N GLY A 70 16.72 -10.98 -8.74
CA GLY A 70 15.33 -11.28 -9.07
C GLY A 70 14.33 -11.17 -7.92
N PHE A 71 13.90 -9.94 -7.62
CA PHE A 71 12.49 -9.79 -7.26
C PHE A 71 11.67 -10.11 -8.52
N VAL A 72 11.30 -11.38 -8.69
CA VAL A 72 10.21 -11.75 -9.57
C VAL A 72 8.94 -11.49 -8.76
N PRO A 73 8.18 -10.41 -9.04
CA PRO A 73 6.89 -10.25 -8.39
C PRO A 73 6.07 -11.52 -8.63
N PRO A 74 5.42 -12.09 -7.59
CA PRO A 74 4.50 -13.18 -7.82
C PRO A 74 3.50 -12.74 -8.90
N PRO A 75 3.17 -13.60 -9.89
CA PRO A 75 2.23 -13.22 -10.93
C PRO A 75 0.95 -12.73 -10.24
N PRO A 76 0.37 -11.60 -10.69
CA PRO A 76 -0.87 -11.11 -10.10
C PRO A 76 -1.88 -12.25 -10.16
N THR A 77 -2.41 -12.65 -9.00
CA THR A 77 -3.54 -13.58 -8.93
C THR A 77 -4.62 -12.94 -9.79
N SER A 78 -4.94 -13.58 -10.91
CA SER A 78 -5.96 -13.12 -11.83
C SER A 78 -7.26 -13.04 -11.06
N ALA A 79 -7.83 -11.84 -10.98
CA ALA A 79 -9.16 -11.66 -10.43
C ALA A 79 -10.13 -12.61 -11.16
N PRO A 80 -11.07 -13.27 -10.47
CA PRO A 80 -12.02 -14.18 -11.10
C PRO A 80 -12.75 -13.48 -12.24
N ALA A 81 -12.75 -14.09 -13.43
CA ALA A 81 -13.40 -13.52 -14.61
C ALA A 81 -14.89 -13.25 -14.31
N PRO A 82 -15.42 -12.07 -14.69
CA PRO A 82 -16.83 -11.77 -14.48
C PRO A 82 -17.69 -12.77 -15.25
N LYS A 83 -18.61 -13.43 -14.54
CA LYS A 83 -19.55 -14.38 -15.13
C LYS A 83 -20.39 -13.69 -16.22
N PRO A 84 -20.58 -14.30 -17.39
CA PRO A 84 -21.37 -13.71 -18.47
C PRO A 84 -22.82 -13.53 -18.00
N ARG A 85 -23.33 -12.30 -18.15
CA ARG A 85 -24.71 -11.95 -17.83
C ARG A 85 -25.64 -12.57 -18.87
N ALA A 86 -26.70 -13.25 -18.42
CA ALA A 86 -27.67 -13.89 -19.30
C ALA A 86 -28.33 -12.87 -20.24
N LYS A 87 -28.51 -13.27 -21.51
CA LYS A 87 -29.08 -12.45 -22.59
C LYS A 87 -30.59 -12.26 -22.37
N PRO A 88 -31.16 -11.06 -22.56
CA PRO A 88 -32.60 -10.85 -22.42
C PRO A 88 -33.37 -11.66 -23.47
N ALA A 89 -34.46 -12.32 -23.07
CA ALA A 89 -35.37 -13.02 -23.98
C ALA A 89 -36.11 -12.02 -24.88
N ALA A 90 -36.26 -12.38 -26.16
CA ALA A 90 -36.95 -11.58 -27.16
C ALA A 90 -38.48 -11.51 -26.90
N PRO A 91 -39.15 -10.40 -27.27
CA PRO A 91 -40.59 -10.26 -27.09
C PRO A 91 -41.38 -11.18 -28.03
N PRO A 92 -42.61 -11.62 -27.65
CA PRO A 92 -43.39 -12.55 -28.44
C PRO A 92 -43.83 -11.93 -29.78
N ALA A 93 -43.51 -12.62 -30.87
CA ALA A 93 -43.99 -12.30 -32.21
C ALA A 93 -45.51 -12.52 -32.30
N GLY A 94 -46.19 -11.56 -32.92
CA GLY A 94 -47.64 -11.43 -32.94
C GLY A 94 -48.38 -12.39 -33.87
N GLN A 95 -49.66 -12.56 -33.51
CA GLN A 95 -50.86 -12.50 -34.35
C GLN A 95 -50.70 -12.67 -35.87
N GLY A 96 -51.38 -13.69 -36.41
CA GLY A 96 -51.69 -13.79 -37.83
C GLY A 96 -52.13 -15.20 -38.20
N ASP A 97 -53.32 -15.61 -37.73
CA ASP A 97 -53.99 -16.82 -38.24
C ASP A 97 -54.43 -16.55 -39.69
N LEU A 98 -54.08 -17.49 -40.57
CA LEU A 98 -54.08 -17.35 -42.02
C LEU A 98 -55.49 -17.56 -42.60
N PHE A 99 -55.79 -16.81 -43.66
CA PHE A 99 -56.69 -17.27 -44.73
C PHE A 99 -56.16 -18.56 -45.36
#